data_AF-A0A4D4MWL8-F1
#
_entry.id   AF-A0A4D4MWL8-F1
#
_cell.length_a   1.000
_cell.length_b   1.000
_cell.length_c   1.000
_cell.angle_alpha   90.00
_cell.angle_beta   90.00
_cell.angle_gamma   90.00
#
_symmetry.space_group_name_H-M   'P 1'
#
loop_
_entity.id
_entity.type
_entity.pdbx_description
1 polymer ?
#
loop_
_entity_poly.entity_id
_entity_poly.type
_entity_poly.pdbx_seq_one_letter_code
_entity_poly.pdbx_strand_id
1 'polypeptide(L)'
;MAEVPSNLTWVRAAPDDATGPGPWIELAFGDNDLVYIRETSDPENVVTTTQRKWDAFVLGVQAGEFDHFVEGVESAAADES
;
A
#
# COMPACT_ATOMS: atom_id res chain seq x y z
N MET A 1 5.83 -7.15 16.96
CA MET A 1 4.88 -6.83 15.86
C MET A 1 3.49 -6.71 16.47
N ALA A 2 2.65 -5.80 15.98
CA ALA A 2 1.25 -5.76 16.39
C ALA A 2 0.57 -7.05 15.91
N GLU A 3 -0.30 -7.62 16.73
CA GLU A 3 -1.10 -8.78 16.32
C GLU A 3 -2.08 -8.35 15.23
N VAL A 4 -2.15 -9.12 14.14
CA VAL A 4 -3.05 -8.84 13.01
C VAL A 4 -4.34 -9.63 13.22
N PRO A 5 -5.49 -8.96 13.35
CA PRO A 5 -6.77 -9.64 13.50
C PRO A 5 -7.14 -10.44 12.25
N SER A 6 -7.72 -11.63 12.45
CA SER A 6 -8.11 -12.54 11.36
C SER A 6 -9.41 -12.14 10.66
N ASN A 7 -10.20 -11.23 11.24
CA ASN A 7 -11.50 -10.77 10.75
C ASN A 7 -11.44 -9.41 10.01
N LEU A 8 -10.26 -9.02 9.52
CA LEU A 8 -10.09 -7.79 8.75
C LEU A 8 -10.76 -7.88 7.37
N THR A 9 -11.42 -6.80 6.97
CA THR A 9 -11.92 -6.62 5.60
C THR A 9 -10.88 -5.88 4.79
N TRP A 10 -10.21 -6.60 3.88
CA TRP A 10 -9.16 -6.06 3.02
C TRP A 10 -9.76 -5.44 1.76
N VAL A 11 -9.35 -4.21 1.46
CA VAL A 11 -9.74 -3.45 0.27
C VAL A 11 -8.52 -3.25 -0.61
N ARG A 12 -8.63 -3.67 -1.86
CA ARG A 12 -7.57 -3.54 -2.87
C ARG A 12 -7.51 -2.10 -3.38
N ALA A 13 -6.35 -1.46 -3.28
CA ALA A 13 -6.08 -0.16 -3.89
C ALA A 13 -5.70 -0.35 -5.37
N ALA A 14 -6.69 -0.60 -6.21
CA ALA A 14 -6.51 -0.73 -7.66
C ALA A 14 -7.74 -0.18 -8.41
N PRO A 15 -7.60 0.15 -9.69
CA PRO A 15 -8.74 0.48 -10.54
C PRO A 15 -9.77 -0.66 -10.60
N ASP A 16 -11.05 -0.32 -10.72
CA ASP A 16 -12.16 -1.31 -10.81
C ASP A 16 -11.98 -2.30 -11.98
N ASP A 17 -11.42 -1.85 -13.10
CA ASP A 17 -11.22 -2.67 -14.30
C ASP A 17 -9.91 -3.48 -14.28
N ALA A 18 -9.04 -3.25 -13.28
CA ALA A 18 -7.75 -3.90 -13.21
C ALA A 18 -7.91 -5.41 -12.94
N THR A 19 -7.54 -6.21 -13.93
CA THR A 19 -7.63 -7.68 -13.89
C THR A 19 -6.25 -8.30 -13.60
N GLY A 20 -6.23 -9.42 -12.88
CA GLY A 20 -4.99 -10.17 -12.58
C GLY A 20 -4.53 -10.08 -11.12
N PRO A 21 -3.53 -10.89 -10.73
CA PRO A 21 -3.19 -11.12 -9.33
C PRO A 21 -2.47 -9.95 -8.62
N GLY A 22 -1.98 -8.94 -9.35
CA GLY A 22 -1.17 -7.87 -8.75
C GLY A 22 0.32 -8.16 -8.83
N PRO A 23 1.17 -7.24 -8.32
CA PRO A 23 1.14 -6.84 -6.91
C PRO A 23 0.27 -5.60 -6.65
N TRP A 24 -0.80 -5.79 -5.87
CA TRP A 24 -1.65 -4.69 -5.41
C TRP A 24 -1.37 -4.40 -3.93
N ILE A 25 -1.54 -3.15 -3.53
CA ILE A 25 -1.60 -2.79 -2.11
C ILE A 25 -3.02 -3.05 -1.61
N GLU A 26 -3.14 -3.72 -0.48
CA GLU A 26 -4.40 -3.95 0.23
C GLU A 26 -4.38 -3.27 1.59
N LEU A 27 -5.52 -2.70 1.97
CA LEU A 27 -5.70 -2.00 3.23
C LEU A 27 -6.88 -2.56 4.01
N ALA A 28 -6.75 -2.59 5.34
CA ALA A 28 -7.87 -2.88 6.23
C ALA A 28 -7.87 -1.93 7.43
N PHE A 29 -9.07 -1.45 7.78
CA PHE A 29 -9.30 -0.68 9.00
C PHE A 29 -9.74 -1.63 10.11
N GLY A 30 -9.02 -1.63 11.22
CA GLY A 30 -9.35 -2.43 12.39
C GLY A 30 -9.71 -1.58 13.60
N ASP A 31 -9.81 -2.24 14.75
CA ASP A 31 -10.10 -1.58 16.02
C ASP A 31 -8.95 -0.67 16.48
N ASN A 32 -9.25 0.23 17.43
CA ASN A 32 -8.29 1.15 18.06
C ASN A 32 -7.57 2.07 17.06
N ASP A 33 -8.29 2.52 16.03
CA ASP A 33 -7.78 3.42 14.99
C ASP A 33 -6.54 2.85 14.29
N LEU A 34 -6.46 1.54 14.11
CA LEU A 34 -5.36 0.87 13.40
C LEU A 34 -5.69 0.67 11.93
N VAL A 35 -4.68 0.90 11.10
CA VAL A 35 -4.70 0.65 9.66
C VAL A 35 -3.63 -0.38 9.34
N TYR A 36 -4.05 -1.45 8.66
CA TYR A 36 -3.19 -2.55 8.24
C TYR A 36 -2.99 -2.47 6.73
N ILE A 37 -1.75 -2.62 6.29
CA ILE A 37 -1.34 -2.48 4.90
C ILE A 37 -0.50 -3.70 4.54
N ARG A 38 -0.78 -4.33 3.40
CA ARG A 38 -0.01 -5.46 2.87
C ARG A 38 0.02 -5.46 1.34
N GLU A 39 0.88 -6.26 0.75
CA GLU A 39 0.85 -6.57 -0.67
C GLU A 39 0.07 -7.85 -0.94
N THR A 40 -0.73 -7.91 -2.01
CA THR A 40 -1.47 -9.12 -2.41
C THR A 40 -0.52 -10.31 -2.67
N SER A 41 0.71 -10.05 -3.12
CA SER A 41 1.71 -11.08 -3.40
C SER A 41 2.47 -11.58 -2.15
N ASP A 42 2.42 -10.85 -1.04
CA ASP A 42 3.08 -11.20 0.23
C ASP A 42 2.15 -10.91 1.44
N PRO A 43 1.03 -11.65 1.55
CA PRO A 43 -0.06 -11.30 2.47
C PRO A 43 0.27 -11.49 3.96
N GLU A 44 1.37 -12.16 4.28
CA GLU A 44 1.87 -12.37 5.64
C GLU A 44 2.67 -11.17 6.17
N ASN A 45 3.18 -10.33 5.27
CA ASN A 45 3.95 -9.15 5.63
C ASN A 45 3.03 -7.93 5.76
N VAL A 46 2.56 -7.70 6.99
CA VAL A 46 1.60 -6.65 7.31
C VAL A 46 2.28 -5.50 8.04
N VAL A 47 2.23 -4.32 7.44
CA VAL A 47 2.60 -3.06 8.08
C VAL A 47 1.38 -2.52 8.82
N THR A 48 1.57 -2.17 10.10
CA THR A 48 0.51 -1.56 10.92
C THR A 48 0.84 -0.12 11.25
N THR A 49 -0.12 0.78 11.04
CA THR A 49 -0.03 2.20 11.41
C THR A 49 -1.31 2.65 12.10
N THR A 50 -1.38 3.91 12.52
CA THR A 50 -2.60 4.50 13.06
C THR A 50 -3.35 5.27 11.97
N GLN A 51 -4.66 5.41 12.12
CA GLN A 51 -5.51 6.16 11.20
C GLN A 51 -5.00 7.60 11.03
N ARG A 52 -4.64 8.27 12.13
CA ARG A 52 -4.03 9.61 12.08
C ARG A 52 -2.77 9.69 11.20
N LYS A 53 -1.89 8.69 11.29
CA LYS A 53 -0.66 8.65 10.47
C LYS A 53 -1.00 8.34 9.01
N TRP A 54 -1.95 7.45 8.79
CA TRP A 54 -2.46 7.11 7.47
C TRP A 54 -3.08 8.33 6.77
N ASP A 55 -3.94 9.09 7.44
CA ASP A 55 -4.54 10.32 6.88
C ASP A 55 -3.47 11.34 6.50
N ALA A 56 -2.48 11.57 7.37
CA ALA A 56 -1.37 12.47 7.07
C ALA A 56 -0.54 12.00 5.87
N PHE A 57 -0.31 10.68 5.76
CA PHE A 57 0.38 10.09 4.62
C PHE A 57 -0.39 10.28 3.31
N VAL A 58 -1.70 10.02 3.30
CA VAL A 58 -2.55 10.22 2.11
C VAL A 58 -2.53 11.68 1.66
N LEU A 59 -2.59 12.64 2.59
CA LEU A 59 -2.50 14.06 2.28
C LEU A 59 -1.14 14.43 1.66
N GLY A 60 -0.03 13.86 2.16
CA GLY A 60 1.29 14.05 1.58
C GLY A 60 1.39 13.50 0.15
N VAL A 61 0.84 12.30 -0.10
CA VAL A 61 0.75 11.70 -1.44
C VAL A 61 -0.06 12.59 -2.38
N GLN A 62 -1.23 13.07 -1.95
CA GLN A 62 -2.07 13.96 -2.76
C GLN A 62 -1.44 15.33 -3.03
N ALA A 63 -0.58 15.82 -2.13
CA ALA A 63 0.18 17.05 -2.31
C ALA A 63 1.38 16.89 -3.27
N GLY A 64 1.63 15.67 -3.76
CA GLY A 64 2.77 15.36 -4.61
C GLY A 64 4.11 15.36 -3.88
N GLU A 65 4.11 15.17 -2.55
CA GLU A 65 5.34 15.16 -1.74
C GLU A 65 6.28 14.02 -2.17
N PHE A 66 5.77 12.99 -2.85
CA PHE A 66 6.53 11.79 -3.21
C PHE A 66 6.87 11.67 -4.71
N ASP A 67 6.40 12.58 -5.57
CA ASP A 67 6.61 12.49 -7.03
C ASP A 67 8.09 12.56 -7.41
N HIS A 68 8.92 13.21 -6.59
CA HIS A 68 10.37 13.31 -6.79
C HIS A 68 11.15 12.00 -6.55
N PHE A 69 10.54 10.96 -5.98
CA PHE A 69 11.19 9.66 -5.77
C PHE A 69 11.17 8.75 -7.01
N VAL A 70 10.50 9.18 -8.09
CA VAL A 70 10.39 8.41 -9.34
C VAL A 70 11.57 8.67 -10.29
N GLU A 71 12.35 9.73 -10.06
CA GLU A 71 13.54 10.09 -10.85
C GLU A 71 14.65 9.04 -10.68
N GLY A 72 14.61 7.98 -11.49
CA GLY A 72 15.63 6.91 -11.52
C GLY A 72 15.14 5.52 -11.94
N VAL A 73 13.82 5.27 -11.97
CA VAL A 73 13.27 3.93 -12.30
C VAL A 73 13.28 3.62 -13.81
N GLU A 74 13.32 4.63 -14.68
CA GLU A 74 13.26 4.42 -16.14
C GLU A 74 14.59 3.93 -16.78
N SER A 75 15.72 3.99 -16.06
CA SER A 75 17.03 3.60 -16.62
C SER A 75 17.33 2.10 -16.54
N ALA A 76 16.55 1.30 -15.82
CA ALA A 76 16.85 -0.12 -15.61
C ALA A 76 16.27 -1.06 -16.70
N ALA A 77 15.36 -0.58 -17.56
CA ALA A 77 14.73 -1.41 -18.60
C ALA A 77 15.45 -1.37 -19.96
N ALA A 78 16.52 -0.59 -20.11
CA ALA A 78 17.20 -0.38 -21.39
C ALA A 78 18.52 -1.17 -21.56
N ASP A 79 18.93 -1.98 -20.57
CA ASP A 79 20.17 -2.77 -20.58
C ASP A 79 19.90 -4.28 -20.60
N GLU A 80 18.87 -4.74 -21.31
CA GLU A 80 18.72 -6.15 -21.69
C GLU A 80 18.38 -6.24 -23.19
N SER A 81 19.38 -6.08 -24.05
CA SER A 81 19.32 -6.40 -25.49
C SER A 81 20.69 -6.81 -26.02
#